data_AF-A0A222F489-F1
#
_entry.id   AF-A0A222F489-F1
#
_cell.length_a   1.000
_cell.length_b   1.000
_cell.length_c   1.000
_cell.angle_alpha   90.00
_cell.angle_beta   90.00
_cell.angle_gamma   90.00
#
_symmetry.space_group_name_H-M   'P 1'
#
loop_
_entity.id
_entity.type
_entity.pdbx_description
1 polymer ?
#
loop_
_entity_poly.entity_id
_entity_poly.type
_entity_poly.pdbx_seq_one_letter_code
_entity_poly.pdbx_strand_id
1 'polypeptide(L)' 'MSGPVPTDAAQEQEKGRVALWLDPEDMAWLSRICRCPADASESEKERCARVRFRARAALHKAGLRD' A
#
# COMPACT_ATOMS: atom_id res chain seq x y z
N MET A 1 -9.70 6.88 -22.40
CA MET A 1 -8.59 6.56 -21.49
C MET A 1 -8.98 5.31 -20.72
N SER A 2 -8.20 4.23 -20.77
CA SER A 2 -8.42 3.09 -19.86
C SER A 2 -8.05 3.53 -18.46
N GLY A 3 -8.95 3.28 -17.50
CA GLY A 3 -8.68 3.54 -16.09
C GLY A 3 -7.47 2.74 -15.58
N PRO A 4 -6.95 3.08 -14.39
CA PRO A 4 -5.89 2.32 -13.77
C PRO A 4 -6.22 0.82 -13.69
N VAL A 5 -5.25 -0.02 -14.06
CA VAL A 5 -5.40 -1.48 -14.01
C VAL A 5 -5.34 -1.94 -12.55
N PRO A 6 -6.34 -2.70 -12.07
CA PRO A 6 -6.32 -3.28 -10.74
C PRO A 6 -5.06 -4.11 -10.49
N THR A 7 -4.64 -4.22 -9.24
CA THR A 7 -3.52 -5.10 -8.89
C THR A 7 -3.95 -6.55 -9.08
N ASP A 8 -3.20 -7.31 -9.89
CA ASP A 8 -3.44 -8.74 -10.11
C ASP A 8 -3.04 -9.54 -8.88
N ALA A 9 -4.03 -10.17 -8.24
CA ALA A 9 -3.82 -10.95 -7.02
C ALA A 9 -2.99 -12.22 -7.25
N ALA A 10 -3.17 -12.90 -8.38
CA ALA A 10 -2.46 -14.15 -8.68
C ALA A 10 -0.96 -13.88 -8.89
N GLN A 11 -0.64 -12.85 -9.69
CA GLN A 11 0.74 -12.46 -9.92
C GLN A 11 1.44 -11.96 -8.64
N GLU A 12 0.73 -11.28 -7.74
CA GLU A 12 1.32 -10.85 -6.46
C GLU A 12 1.53 -12.04 -5.50
N GLN A 13 0.66 -13.06 -5.54
CA GLN A 13 0.83 -14.28 -4.76
C GLN A 13 2.07 -15.08 -5.17
N GLU A 14 2.38 -15.17 -6.46
CA GLU A 14 3.63 -15.78 -6.97
C GLU A 14 4.89 -15.08 -6.42
N LYS A 15 4.79 -13.79 -6.07
CA LYS A 15 5.86 -13.01 -5.44
C LYS A 15 5.89 -13.16 -3.91
N GLY A 16 5.14 -14.09 -3.34
CA GLY A 16 5.02 -14.33 -1.90
C GLY A 16 4.25 -13.23 -1.15
N ARG A 17 3.42 -12.44 -1.84
CA ARG A 17 2.61 -11.38 -1.22
C ARG A 17 1.20 -11.89 -0.96
N VAL A 18 0.59 -11.36 0.09
CA VAL A 18 -0.78 -11.70 0.49
C VAL A 18 -1.70 -10.54 0.14
N ALA A 19 -2.91 -10.86 -0.34
CA ALA A 19 -3.92 -9.87 -0.61
C ALA A 19 -4.49 -9.31 0.70
N LEU A 20 -4.62 -7.99 0.77
CA LEU A 20 -5.20 -7.25 1.88
C LEU A 20 -6.22 -6.27 1.30
N TRP A 21 -7.49 -6.50 1.62
CA TRP A 21 -8.59 -5.61 1.25
C TRP A 21 -9.03 -4.84 2.48
N LEU A 22 -9.09 -3.52 2.33
CA LEU A 22 -9.51 -2.56 3.35
C LEU A 22 -10.36 -1.50 2.64
N ASP A 23 -11.23 -0.84 3.39
CA ASP A 23 -12.02 0.26 2.87
C ASP A 23 -11.11 1.46 2.51
N PRO A 24 -11.53 2.34 1.57
CA PRO A 24 -10.72 3.48 1.16
C PRO A 24 -10.26 4.39 2.31
N GLU A 25 -11.09 4.52 3.36
CA GLU A 25 -10.81 5.33 4.55
C GLU A 25 -9.64 4.75 5.35
N ASP A 26 -9.65 3.44 5.58
CA ASP A 26 -8.56 2.71 6.24
C ASP A 26 -7.27 2.76 5.41
N MET A 27 -7.39 2.65 4.09
CA MET A 27 -6.25 2.79 3.19
C MET A 27 -5.67 4.21 3.21
N ALA A 28 -6.52 5.23 3.28
CA ALA A 28 -6.10 6.62 3.40
C ALA A 28 -5.39 6.86 4.72
N TRP A 29 -5.94 6.34 5.82
CA TRP A 29 -5.33 6.38 7.14
C TRP A 29 -3.97 5.68 7.14
N LEU A 30 -3.88 4.44 6.65
CA LEU A 30 -2.65 3.64 6.62
C LEU A 30 -1.55 4.30 5.79
N SER A 31 -1.92 4.92 4.66
CA SER A 31 -0.97 5.66 3.80
C SER A 31 -0.31 6.86 4.49
N ARG A 32 -0.93 7.41 5.53
CA ARG A 32 -0.49 8.60 6.27
C ARG A 32 0.10 8.26 7.63
N ILE A 33 -0.47 7.28 8.33
CA ILE A 33 -0.24 7.05 9.76
C ILE A 33 0.64 5.84 10.05
N CYS A 34 0.88 4.92 9.11
CA CYS A 34 1.87 3.86 9.32
C CYS A 34 3.24 4.49 9.61
N ARG A 35 3.65 4.49 10.89
CA ARG A 35 4.86 5.10 11.43
C ARG A 35 5.72 4.00 12.03
N CYS A 36 7.02 4.12 11.86
CA CYS A 36 7.96 3.31 12.64
C CYS A 36 8.29 4.06 13.93
N PRO A 37 8.80 3.36 14.96
CA PRO A 37 9.45 3.98 16.11
C PRO A 37 10.53 5.01 15.69
N ALA A 38 10.80 5.99 16.56
CA ALA A 38 11.80 7.02 16.26
C ALA A 38 13.22 6.43 16.12
N ASP A 39 13.48 5.35 16.84
CA ASP A 39 14.71 4.57 16.88
C ASP A 39 14.68 3.35 15.94
N ALA A 40 13.68 3.27 15.05
CA ALA A 40 13.58 2.18 14.09
C ALA A 40 14.86 2.06 13.25
N SER A 41 15.30 0.82 13.05
CA SER A 41 16.37 0.50 12.10
C SER A 41 15.99 0.92 10.68
N GLU A 42 16.98 1.07 9.80
CA GLU A 42 16.72 1.36 8.39
C GLU A 42 15.83 0.30 7.73
N SER A 43 16.00 -0.97 8.11
CA SER A 43 15.16 -2.07 7.60
C SER A 43 13.67 -1.93 7.97
N GLU A 44 13.38 -1.38 9.16
CA GLU A 44 12.03 -1.10 9.62
C GLU A 44 11.46 0.14 8.94
N LYS A 45 12.27 1.19 8.77
CA LYS A 45 11.90 2.40 8.01
C LYS A 45 11.49 2.06 6.58
N GLU A 46 12.26 1.22 5.91
CA GLU A 46 11.93 0.71 4.59
C GLU A 46 10.64 -0.11 4.59
N ARG A 47 10.41 -0.93 5.62
CA ARG A 47 9.18 -1.71 5.75
C ARG A 47 7.96 -0.80 5.88
N CYS A 48 7.99 0.21 6.74
CA CYS A 48 6.89 1.18 6.85
C CYS A 48 6.70 1.97 5.55
N ALA A 49 7.80 2.37 4.90
CA ALA A 49 7.74 3.09 3.62
C ALA A 49 7.04 2.25 2.53
N ARG A 50 7.37 0.96 2.42
CA ARG A 50 6.69 0.04 1.49
C ARG A 50 5.20 -0.08 1.80
N VAL A 51 4.81 -0.22 3.07
CA VAL A 51 3.39 -0.31 3.46
C VAL A 51 2.63 0.98 3.09
N ARG A 52 3.15 2.15 3.46
CA ARG A 52 2.54 3.45 3.09
C ARG A 52 2.41 3.62 1.58
N PHE A 53 3.47 3.28 0.84
CA PHE A 53 3.48 3.37 -0.61
C PHE A 53 2.40 2.46 -1.22
N ARG A 54 2.28 1.21 -0.77
CA ARG A 54 1.28 0.27 -1.28
C ARG A 54 -0.14 0.72 -0.96
N ALA A 55 -0.39 1.25 0.23
CA ALA A 55 -1.68 1.82 0.58
C ALA A 55 -2.05 3.01 -0.33
N ARG A 56 -1.09 3.92 -0.57
CA ARG A 56 -1.29 5.07 -1.47
C ARG A 56 -1.49 4.64 -2.92
N ALA A 57 -0.69 3.69 -3.39
CA ALA A 57 -0.77 3.18 -4.77
C ALA A 57 -2.11 2.49 -5.03
N ALA A 58 -2.67 1.77 -4.05
CA ALA A 58 -4.00 1.18 -4.18
C ALA A 58 -5.08 2.25 -4.36
N LEU A 59 -5.05 3.34 -3.58
CA LEU A 59 -5.97 4.46 -3.75
C LEU A 59 -5.83 5.14 -5.12
N HIS A 60 -4.60 5.38 -5.58
CA HIS A 60 -4.34 5.95 -6.90
C HIS A 60 -4.87 5.04 -8.02
N LYS A 61 -4.62 3.72 -7.92
CA LYS A 61 -5.14 2.74 -8.87
C LYS A 61 -6.67 2.57 -8.80
N ALA A 62 -7.32 3.00 -7.74
CA ALA A 62 -8.77 3.01 -7.65
C ALA A 62 -9.39 4.33 -8.14
N GLY A 63 -8.57 5.32 -8.54
CA GLY A 63 -9.05 6.67 -8.89
C GLY A 63 -9.53 7.49 -7.69
N LEU A 64 -9.14 7.10 -6.48
CA LEU A 64 -9.57 7.75 -5.22
C LEU A 64 -8.52 8.74 -4.69
N ARG A 65 -7.39 8.91 -5.38
CA ARG A 65 -6.33 9.86 -5.02
C ARG A 65 -5.43 10.18 -6.21
N ASP A 66 -4.99 11.43 -6.30
CA ASP A 66 -4.00 11.89 -7.28
C ASP A 66 -2.60 11.29 -7.02
#